data_AF-A0A2T5HFL5-F1
#
_entry.id   AF-A0A2T5HFL5-F1
#
_cell.length_a   1.000
_cell.length_b   1.000
_cell.length_c   1.000
_cell.angle_alpha   90.00
_cell.angle_beta   90.00
_cell.angle_gamma   90.00
#
_symmetry.space_group_name_H-M   'P 1'
#
loop_
_entity.id
_entity.type
_entity.pdbx_description
1 polymer ?
#
loop_
_entity_poly.entity_id
_entity_poly.type
_entity_poly.pdbx_seq_one_letter_code
_entity_poly.pdbx_strand_id
1 'polypeptide(L)'
;MGYPNSVLDPAPHVWGWPWHGLITQTGAGGTLPLPSGRVIDCPVFGGNWTYLWDIDMPPVDFEPDDPDEQWLTKGIIRAAANMDSCRIYGGRPYGSGPIKLGDHVGWLEIRFDWVSGVMNFLVSTSGNLGDGPFASESALSMTAEAAGFPATVPGGFPPQAQILDRSRDGTRCIVRVSRSRSSGISGAETLALIEVQVSGEIAANEAALVLLAGGTTTRGVVTVTTEPPPPPTGNITIGSSSAKVGTWITDSHMDAVVWAWYKPDGTPDLISYQVHVYATQVTTLTGDAASQTGSLNLQLSQKRTLTSSLGSATTDVTSSEVVTATAVSAGPLDITSTISMHVDDLEVLSMTSTQHSSGSIGMTGYWEALRTDIDPVEQALRWLYPSTTPAAQVYVGRQSLMSFQGLSNNVVDMPVQYLDNPDLVNPTRLVVHSDALTPGGADIGQFTYHTAVTTKAGNSAGSYNPITGQVLRNQDTELFSWV
;
A
#
# COMPACT_ATOMS: atom_id res chain seq x y z
N MET A 1 -30.33 -5.95 4.73
CA MET A 1 -30.60 -5.65 6.16
C MET A 1 -29.33 -5.03 6.71
N GLY A 2 -29.42 -3.87 7.38
CA GLY A 2 -28.23 -3.24 7.98
C GLY A 2 -27.64 -4.20 9.01
N TYR A 3 -26.32 -4.39 8.96
CA TYR A 3 -25.62 -5.12 10.00
C TYR A 3 -25.64 -4.25 11.27
N PRO A 4 -25.93 -4.81 12.45
CA PRO A 4 -25.74 -4.13 13.72
C PRO A 4 -24.31 -3.55 13.87
N ASN A 5 -24.12 -2.59 14.77
CA ASN A 5 -22.85 -2.03 15.21
C ASN A 5 -21.98 -1.41 14.09
N SER A 6 -22.58 -0.68 13.16
CA SER A 6 -21.86 0.12 12.15
C SER A 6 -21.23 1.38 12.76
N VAL A 7 -20.33 2.06 12.02
CA VAL A 7 -19.80 3.39 12.40
C VAL A 7 -20.89 4.47 12.57
N LEU A 8 -22.09 4.23 12.04
CA LEU A 8 -23.23 5.14 12.17
C LEU A 8 -24.05 4.86 13.44
N ASP A 9 -23.73 3.79 14.18
CA ASP A 9 -24.50 3.39 15.34
C ASP A 9 -23.99 4.14 16.58
N PRO A 10 -24.87 4.86 17.31
CA PRO A 10 -24.46 5.64 18.48
C PRO A 10 -24.02 4.76 19.66
N ALA A 11 -24.42 3.49 19.65
CA ALA A 11 -23.96 2.45 20.56
C ALA A 11 -24.18 1.07 19.90
N PRO A 12 -23.37 0.05 20.21
CA PRO A 12 -23.58 -1.30 19.71
C PRO A 12 -24.90 -1.91 20.22
N HIS A 13 -25.74 -2.35 19.28
CA HIS A 13 -27.10 -2.85 19.46
C HIS A 13 -27.18 -4.34 19.88
N VAL A 14 -26.16 -5.15 19.57
CA VAL A 14 -26.11 -6.60 19.89
C VAL A 14 -24.73 -6.97 20.42
N TRP A 15 -24.70 -7.75 21.51
CA TRP A 15 -23.48 -8.25 22.15
C TRP A 15 -23.54 -9.77 22.37
N GLY A 16 -22.42 -10.44 22.08
CA GLY A 16 -22.26 -11.91 22.15
C GLY A 16 -21.88 -12.51 20.80
N TRP A 17 -21.12 -13.62 20.81
CA TRP A 17 -20.69 -14.31 19.60
C TRP A 17 -21.87 -14.57 18.63
N PRO A 18 -21.75 -14.27 17.32
CA PRO A 18 -20.55 -13.86 16.57
C PRO A 18 -20.36 -12.32 16.42
N TRP A 19 -20.68 -11.51 17.45
CA TRP A 19 -20.50 -10.05 17.41
C TRP A 19 -19.19 -9.53 17.99
N HIS A 20 -18.75 -8.44 17.37
CA HIS A 20 -17.44 -7.78 17.46
C HIS A 20 -17.62 -6.29 17.76
N GLY A 21 -16.80 -5.74 18.64
CA GLY A 21 -16.91 -4.35 19.12
C GLY A 21 -16.12 -3.37 18.26
N LEU A 22 -16.65 -2.16 18.05
CA LEU A 22 -15.93 -1.07 17.41
C LEU A 22 -15.21 -0.24 18.47
N ILE A 23 -13.89 -0.15 18.39
CA ILE A 23 -13.11 0.78 19.21
C ILE A 23 -13.01 2.09 18.46
N THR A 24 -13.38 3.16 19.13
CA THR A 24 -13.20 4.53 18.65
C THR A 24 -12.03 5.17 19.38
N GLN A 25 -11.09 5.74 18.65
CA GLN A 25 -9.96 6.46 19.24
C GLN A 25 -10.03 7.95 18.94
N THR A 26 -10.18 8.75 20.00
CA THR A 26 -10.06 10.22 19.98
C THR A 26 -8.82 10.62 20.77
N GLY A 27 -7.70 10.90 20.09
CA GLY A 27 -6.45 11.32 20.74
C GLY A 27 -5.58 10.15 21.24
N ALA A 28 -5.03 10.25 22.46
CA ALA A 28 -3.97 9.35 22.98
C ALA A 28 -4.44 7.93 23.39
N GLY A 29 -5.75 7.68 23.46
CA GLY A 29 -6.32 6.39 23.86
C GLY A 29 -7.64 6.11 23.17
N GLY A 30 -7.94 4.82 22.98
CA GLY A 30 -9.22 4.35 22.46
C GLY A 30 -10.20 4.05 23.59
N THR A 31 -11.49 4.02 23.26
CA THR A 31 -12.56 3.59 24.16
C THR A 31 -13.36 2.47 23.52
N LEU A 32 -13.77 1.50 24.33
CA LEU A 32 -14.71 0.45 23.94
C LEU A 32 -15.98 0.62 24.79
N PRO A 33 -17.07 1.17 24.24
CA PRO A 33 -18.35 1.16 24.92
C PRO A 33 -18.92 -0.26 24.96
N LEU A 34 -19.52 -0.67 26.08
CA LEU A 34 -20.18 -1.96 26.32
C LEU A 34 -21.72 -1.77 26.41
N PRO A 35 -22.56 -2.81 26.24
CA PRO A 35 -24.02 -2.65 26.26
C PRO A 35 -24.54 -2.34 27.66
N SER A 36 -23.80 -2.73 28.69
CA SER A 36 -24.04 -2.35 30.07
C SER A 36 -23.92 -0.85 30.33
N GLY A 37 -23.40 -0.09 29.36
CA GLY A 37 -23.05 1.33 29.50
C GLY A 37 -21.65 1.53 30.10
N ARG A 38 -20.93 0.45 30.46
CA ARG A 38 -19.53 0.51 30.88
C ARG A 38 -18.65 0.90 29.69
N VAL A 39 -17.62 1.70 29.93
CA VAL A 39 -16.62 2.06 28.91
C VAL A 39 -15.28 1.53 29.38
N ILE A 40 -14.62 0.74 28.54
CA ILE A 40 -13.26 0.24 28.81
C ILE A 40 -12.26 1.18 28.12
N ASP A 41 -11.32 1.69 28.90
CA ASP A 41 -10.17 2.42 28.36
C ASP A 41 -9.23 1.45 27.64
N CYS A 42 -8.90 1.79 26.40
CA CYS A 42 -8.04 1.02 25.52
C CYS A 42 -6.74 1.80 25.31
N PRO A 43 -5.74 1.67 26.21
CA PRO A 43 -4.61 2.60 26.32
C PRO A 43 -3.57 2.48 25.18
N VAL A 44 -3.82 1.67 24.16
CA VAL A 44 -2.83 1.38 23.10
C VAL A 44 -3.27 2.00 21.78
N PHE A 45 -2.46 2.94 21.33
CA PHE A 45 -2.42 3.50 19.99
C PHE A 45 -2.14 2.38 18.96
N GLY A 46 -3.07 2.11 18.04
CA GLY A 46 -2.70 1.54 16.72
C GLY A 46 -2.82 0.02 16.49
N GLY A 47 -3.76 -0.70 17.10
CA GLY A 47 -4.00 -2.11 16.78
C GLY A 47 -4.90 -2.31 15.54
N ASN A 48 -4.37 -2.13 14.34
CA ASN A 48 -5.14 -2.25 13.09
C ASN A 48 -4.91 -3.60 12.36
N TRP A 49 -3.86 -4.32 12.76
CA TRP A 49 -3.62 -5.69 12.31
C TRP A 49 -4.44 -6.64 13.16
N THR A 50 -5.23 -7.49 12.51
CA THR A 50 -6.21 -8.37 13.16
C THR A 50 -5.96 -9.82 12.82
N TYR A 51 -5.67 -10.65 13.82
CA TYR A 51 -5.52 -12.09 13.62
C TYR A 51 -6.65 -12.83 14.31
N LEU A 52 -7.11 -13.92 13.69
CA LEU A 52 -8.16 -14.76 14.23
C LEU A 52 -7.60 -15.66 15.34
N TRP A 53 -8.18 -15.62 16.53
CA TRP A 53 -7.76 -16.45 17.68
C TRP A 53 -8.67 -17.66 17.94
N ASP A 54 -9.93 -17.66 17.48
CA ASP A 54 -10.97 -18.59 17.99
C ASP A 54 -11.28 -19.82 17.12
N ILE A 55 -10.53 -20.04 16.06
CA ILE A 55 -10.83 -21.11 15.10
C ILE A 55 -9.82 -22.22 15.52
N ASP A 56 -10.29 -23.27 16.21
CA ASP A 56 -9.54 -24.47 16.74
C ASP A 56 -8.68 -24.36 18.01
N MET A 57 -8.59 -23.19 18.65
CA MET A 57 -8.00 -23.11 19.99
C MET A 57 -8.92 -23.74 21.05
N PRO A 58 -8.39 -24.47 22.04
CA PRO A 58 -9.19 -24.86 23.19
C PRO A 58 -9.75 -23.61 23.87
N PRO A 59 -10.96 -23.68 24.44
CA PRO A 59 -11.49 -22.61 25.26
C PRO A 59 -10.45 -22.23 26.32
N VAL A 60 -10.27 -20.93 26.57
CA VAL A 60 -9.46 -20.53 27.72
C VAL A 60 -10.17 -21.06 28.97
N ASP A 61 -9.47 -21.81 29.83
CA ASP A 61 -9.97 -22.29 31.14
C ASP A 61 -10.09 -21.14 32.15
N PHE A 62 -10.67 -20.03 31.73
CA PHE A 62 -10.89 -18.82 32.50
C PHE A 62 -12.23 -18.24 32.05
N GLU A 63 -13.24 -18.32 32.92
CA GLU A 63 -14.48 -17.58 32.74
C GLU A 63 -14.33 -16.29 33.55
N PRO A 64 -14.27 -15.11 32.90
CA PRO A 64 -14.31 -13.85 33.62
C PRO A 64 -15.59 -13.77 34.47
N ASP A 65 -15.47 -13.32 35.72
CA ASP A 65 -16.61 -13.11 36.61
C ASP A 65 -17.55 -12.01 36.09
N ASP A 66 -17.04 -11.11 35.25
CA ASP A 66 -17.79 -10.05 34.61
C ASP A 66 -18.45 -10.56 33.30
N PRO A 67 -19.80 -10.58 33.20
CA PRO A 67 -20.51 -10.96 31.99
C PRO A 67 -20.10 -10.14 30.75
N ASP A 68 -19.66 -8.90 30.94
CA ASP A 68 -19.18 -8.02 29.87
C ASP A 68 -17.78 -8.39 29.39
N GLU A 69 -17.07 -9.33 30.03
CA GLU A 69 -15.69 -9.71 29.72
C GLU A 69 -15.58 -11.14 29.18
N GLN A 70 -16.65 -11.94 29.24
CA GLN A 70 -16.65 -13.35 28.84
C GLN A 70 -16.20 -13.60 27.39
N TRP A 71 -16.40 -12.62 26.50
CA TRP A 71 -15.96 -12.68 25.10
C TRP A 71 -14.45 -12.47 24.91
N LEU A 72 -13.73 -11.92 25.89
CA LEU A 72 -12.28 -11.67 25.80
C LEU A 72 -11.48 -12.96 25.58
N THR A 73 -12.05 -14.10 25.94
CA THR A 73 -11.44 -15.42 25.78
C THR A 73 -11.53 -15.97 24.35
N LYS A 74 -12.27 -15.29 23.46
CA LYS A 74 -12.61 -15.73 22.09
C LYS A 74 -12.32 -14.69 20.99
N GLY A 75 -11.47 -13.70 21.27
CA GLY A 75 -11.39 -12.45 20.50
C GLY A 75 -10.52 -12.45 19.23
N ILE A 76 -10.27 -11.25 18.70
CA ILE A 76 -9.29 -10.94 17.64
C ILE A 76 -7.98 -10.45 18.29
N ILE A 77 -6.82 -10.93 17.82
CA ILE A 77 -5.51 -10.43 18.27
C ILE A 77 -5.18 -9.15 17.50
N ARG A 78 -4.68 -8.12 18.20
CA ARG A 78 -4.37 -6.83 17.59
C ARG A 78 -2.88 -6.53 17.57
N ALA A 79 -2.38 -5.95 16.48
CA ALA A 79 -1.00 -5.47 16.37
C ALA A 79 -0.89 -4.12 15.64
N ALA A 80 0.19 -3.40 15.91
CA ALA A 80 0.53 -2.17 15.17
C ALA A 80 1.41 -2.49 13.95
N ALA A 81 1.22 -1.78 12.85
CA ALA A 81 1.86 -2.10 11.57
C ALA A 81 3.39 -2.09 11.54
N ASN A 82 4.02 -1.31 12.43
CA ASN A 82 5.47 -1.11 12.47
C ASN A 82 6.08 -1.58 13.78
N MET A 83 5.36 -2.37 14.57
CA MET A 83 5.88 -2.85 15.84
C MET A 83 5.90 -4.37 15.81
N ASP A 84 6.97 -4.94 16.36
CA ASP A 84 7.21 -6.36 16.60
C ASP A 84 6.18 -6.97 17.58
N SER A 85 4.89 -6.65 17.47
CA SER A 85 4.12 -6.31 18.67
C SER A 85 2.59 -6.51 18.52
N CYS A 86 2.11 -7.72 18.82
CA CYS A 86 0.70 -8.06 19.05
C CYS A 86 0.32 -7.93 20.54
N ARG A 87 -0.80 -7.27 20.89
CA ARG A 87 -1.42 -7.40 22.22
C ARG A 87 -2.80 -8.02 22.10
N ILE A 88 -3.07 -8.94 23.02
CA ILE A 88 -4.42 -9.30 23.41
C ILE A 88 -4.81 -8.36 24.55
N TYR A 89 -6.09 -8.04 24.70
CA TYR A 89 -6.58 -7.48 25.96
C TYR A 89 -6.18 -8.43 27.11
N GLY A 90 -5.29 -7.99 28.01
CA GLY A 90 -4.70 -8.87 29.04
C GLY A 90 -3.19 -8.71 29.27
N GLY A 91 -2.50 -7.80 28.57
CA GLY A 91 -1.20 -7.28 29.00
C GLY A 91 0.04 -8.16 28.73
N ARG A 92 -0.02 -9.14 27.82
CA ARG A 92 1.18 -9.90 27.41
C ARG A 92 2.00 -9.20 26.31
N PRO A 93 3.33 -9.31 26.34
CA PRO A 93 4.23 -8.63 25.42
C PRO A 93 4.38 -9.32 24.06
N TYR A 94 5.04 -8.55 23.21
CA TYR A 94 5.06 -8.45 21.77
C TYR A 94 5.90 -9.50 21.02
N GLY A 95 5.54 -9.83 19.77
CA GLY A 95 6.24 -10.78 18.87
C GLY A 95 5.62 -12.17 18.89
N SER A 96 5.00 -12.50 20.03
CA SER A 96 4.28 -13.73 20.25
C SER A 96 2.82 -13.65 19.77
N GLY A 97 2.38 -14.67 19.04
CA GLY A 97 0.97 -14.97 18.83
C GLY A 97 0.71 -16.41 19.27
N PRO A 98 -0.52 -16.80 19.53
CA PRO A 98 -0.79 -18.12 20.04
C PRO A 98 -0.49 -19.17 18.98
N ILE A 99 -0.14 -20.36 19.43
CA ILE A 99 0.08 -21.53 18.59
C ILE A 99 -0.46 -22.76 19.31
N LYS A 100 -1.08 -23.65 18.54
CA LYS A 100 -1.50 -24.97 19.01
C LYS A 100 -0.62 -26.03 18.38
N LEU A 101 0.07 -26.80 19.22
CA LEU A 101 0.81 -28.00 18.81
C LEU A 101 0.29 -29.18 19.64
N GLY A 102 -0.33 -30.14 18.97
CA GLY A 102 -1.06 -31.23 19.64
C GLY A 102 -2.19 -30.68 20.51
N ASP A 103 -2.21 -31.10 21.78
CA ASP A 103 -3.21 -30.69 22.77
C ASP A 103 -2.78 -29.46 23.61
N HIS A 104 -1.65 -28.84 23.27
CA HIS A 104 -1.10 -27.72 24.04
C HIS A 104 -1.20 -26.40 23.28
N VAL A 105 -1.55 -25.35 24.02
CA VAL A 105 -1.49 -23.96 23.55
C VAL A 105 -0.26 -23.29 24.14
N GLY A 106 0.52 -22.67 23.26
CA GLY A 106 1.65 -21.84 23.62
C GLY A 106 1.65 -20.53 22.85
N TRP A 107 2.83 -19.93 22.80
CA TRP A 107 3.11 -18.64 22.21
C TRP A 107 4.25 -18.77 21.21
N LEU A 108 4.02 -18.39 19.97
CA LEU A 108 4.96 -18.37 18.86
C LEU A 108 5.48 -16.96 18.60
N GLU A 109 6.77 -16.77 18.81
CA GLU A 109 7.55 -15.58 18.43
C GLU A 109 8.43 -15.87 17.21
N ILE A 110 8.47 -14.94 16.26
CA ILE A 110 9.37 -14.99 15.10
C ILE A 110 10.22 -13.73 15.13
N ARG A 111 11.54 -13.90 15.31
CA ARG A 111 12.52 -12.82 15.21
C ARG A 111 13.27 -12.93 13.89
N PHE A 112 13.48 -11.79 13.25
CA PHE A 112 14.18 -11.69 11.97
C PHE A 112 15.46 -10.89 12.13
N ASP A 113 16.54 -11.40 11.52
CA ASP A 113 17.80 -10.68 11.40
C ASP A 113 18.36 -10.82 9.98
N TRP A 114 19.06 -9.79 9.52
CA TRP A 114 19.69 -9.76 8.21
C TRP A 114 21.21 -9.61 8.36
N VAL A 115 21.95 -10.65 7.96
CA VAL A 115 23.41 -10.67 8.08
C VAL A 115 24.03 -11.07 6.75
N SER A 116 24.74 -10.13 6.11
CA SER A 116 25.58 -10.39 4.93
C SER A 116 24.89 -11.16 3.80
N GLY A 117 23.64 -10.80 3.45
CA GLY A 117 22.91 -11.47 2.37
C GLY A 117 22.10 -12.69 2.81
N VAL A 118 22.05 -12.96 4.11
CA VAL A 118 21.29 -14.08 4.69
C VAL A 118 20.18 -13.54 5.59
N MET A 119 18.98 -14.04 5.35
CA MET A 119 17.82 -13.84 6.22
C MET A 119 17.85 -14.92 7.29
N ASN A 120 17.94 -14.52 8.56
CA ASN A 120 17.92 -15.40 9.71
C ASN A 120 16.58 -15.25 10.42
N PHE A 121 15.95 -16.38 10.73
CA PHE A 121 14.70 -16.45 11.46
C PHE A 121 14.94 -17.25 12.74
N LEU A 122 14.63 -16.67 13.88
CA LEU A 122 14.61 -17.37 15.16
C LEU A 122 13.15 -17.55 15.57
N VAL A 123 12.72 -18.81 15.57
CA VAL A 123 11.33 -19.22 15.83
C VAL A 123 11.25 -19.80 17.23
N SER A 124 10.69 -19.04 18.15
CA SER A 124 10.60 -19.39 19.57
C SER A 124 9.17 -19.77 19.94
N THR A 125 8.97 -20.92 20.57
CA THR A 125 7.70 -21.31 21.19
C THR A 125 7.83 -21.30 22.70
N SER A 126 6.82 -20.81 23.41
CA SER A 126 6.84 -20.78 24.88
C SER A 126 5.46 -21.03 25.49
N GLY A 127 5.41 -21.45 26.75
CA GLY A 127 4.16 -21.70 27.44
C GLY A 127 4.37 -22.15 28.89
N ASN A 128 3.27 -22.57 29.51
CA ASN A 128 3.29 -23.30 30.77
C ASN A 128 2.71 -24.69 30.53
N LEU A 129 3.49 -25.73 30.82
CA LEU A 129 2.98 -27.08 31.00
C LEU A 129 2.73 -27.30 32.49
N GLY A 130 1.98 -28.33 32.87
CA GLY A 130 1.69 -28.65 34.28
C GLY A 130 2.94 -28.78 35.16
N ASP A 131 4.11 -28.98 34.55
CA ASP A 131 5.42 -29.11 35.22
C ASP A 131 6.25 -27.81 35.26
N GLY A 132 5.74 -26.69 34.72
CA GLY A 132 6.39 -25.37 34.78
C GLY A 132 6.47 -24.62 33.44
N PRO A 133 7.07 -23.41 33.45
CA PRO A 133 7.30 -22.63 32.24
C PRO A 133 8.37 -23.29 31.37
N PHE A 134 8.22 -23.18 30.06
CA PHE A 134 9.17 -23.73 29.10
C PHE A 134 9.27 -22.83 27.86
N ALA A 135 10.38 -22.96 27.14
CA ALA A 135 10.62 -22.31 25.85
C ALA A 135 11.49 -23.20 24.96
N SER A 136 11.20 -23.24 23.67
CA SER A 136 11.97 -23.91 22.63
C SER A 136 12.28 -22.94 21.51
N GLU A 137 13.44 -23.10 20.86
CA GLU A 137 13.86 -22.23 19.77
C GLU A 137 14.37 -23.06 18.59
N SER A 138 13.96 -22.67 17.39
CA SER A 138 14.45 -23.17 16.11
C SER A 138 15.06 -22.03 15.30
N ALA A 139 16.33 -22.15 14.95
CA ALA A 139 17.02 -21.17 14.11
C ALA A 139 17.02 -21.65 12.65
N LEU A 140 16.51 -20.81 11.75
CA LEU A 140 16.40 -21.06 10.32
C LEU A 140 17.09 -19.95 9.55
N SER A 141 17.55 -20.25 8.35
CA SER A 141 18.11 -19.25 7.46
C SER A 141 17.80 -19.52 6.00
N MET A 142 17.75 -18.44 5.23
CA MET A 142 17.58 -18.47 3.78
C MET A 142 18.44 -17.38 3.17
N THR A 143 19.23 -17.72 2.14
CA THR A 143 20.04 -16.72 1.43
C THR A 143 19.14 -15.86 0.54
N ALA A 144 19.54 -14.61 0.32
CA ALA A 144 18.87 -13.72 -0.63
C ALA A 144 18.77 -14.34 -2.03
N GLU A 145 19.83 -15.03 -2.45
CA GLU A 145 19.88 -15.74 -3.72
C GLU A 145 18.87 -16.88 -3.78
N ALA A 146 18.71 -17.66 -2.71
CA ALA A 146 17.68 -18.71 -2.63
C ALA A 146 16.25 -18.12 -2.68
N ALA A 147 16.08 -16.89 -2.17
CA ALA A 147 14.84 -16.15 -2.29
C ALA A 147 14.70 -15.35 -3.61
N GLY A 148 15.70 -15.43 -4.51
CA GLY A 148 15.67 -14.82 -5.83
C GLY A 148 15.92 -13.31 -5.89
N PHE A 149 16.61 -12.72 -4.91
CA PHE A 149 16.99 -11.30 -4.93
C PHE A 149 18.48 -11.06 -4.58
N PRO A 150 19.07 -9.91 -4.99
CA PRO A 150 20.50 -9.66 -4.77
C PRO A 150 20.88 -9.60 -3.28
N ALA A 151 21.97 -10.30 -2.92
CA ALA A 151 22.53 -10.32 -1.56
C ALA A 151 23.07 -8.96 -1.11
N THR A 152 23.56 -8.16 -2.07
CA THR A 152 23.95 -6.77 -1.85
C THR A 152 22.79 -5.89 -2.25
N VAL A 153 22.26 -5.13 -1.30
CA VAL A 153 21.18 -4.16 -1.51
C VAL A 153 21.83 -2.78 -1.62
N PRO A 154 21.94 -2.17 -2.82
CA PRO A 154 22.53 -0.85 -2.97
C PRO A 154 21.67 0.24 -2.33
N GLY A 155 22.28 1.13 -1.55
CA GLY A 155 21.70 2.42 -1.18
C GLY A 155 20.39 2.40 -0.37
N GLY A 156 20.14 1.37 0.45
CA GLY A 156 18.89 1.23 1.21
C GLY A 156 19.09 0.79 2.66
N PHE A 157 18.01 0.92 3.45
CA PHE A 157 17.90 0.29 4.76
C PHE A 157 17.99 -1.24 4.61
N PRO A 158 18.52 -1.98 5.60
CA PRO A 158 18.52 -3.43 5.55
C PRO A 158 17.09 -3.96 5.35
N PRO A 159 16.91 -5.13 4.71
CA PRO A 159 15.62 -5.80 4.65
C PRO A 159 14.98 -5.90 6.04
N GLN A 160 13.67 -5.81 6.07
CA GLN A 160 12.83 -5.96 7.25
C GLN A 160 11.78 -7.04 6.99
N ALA A 161 11.37 -7.71 8.05
CA ALA A 161 10.29 -8.68 7.99
C ALA A 161 9.04 -8.13 8.65
N GLN A 162 7.89 -8.45 8.06
CA GLN A 162 6.56 -8.15 8.59
C GLN A 162 5.72 -9.41 8.51
N ILE A 163 5.13 -9.84 9.63
CA ILE A 163 4.13 -10.91 9.60
C ILE A 163 2.89 -10.36 8.92
N LEU A 164 2.49 -10.99 7.82
CA LEU A 164 1.26 -10.65 7.10
C LEU A 164 0.04 -11.33 7.69
N ASP A 165 0.11 -12.63 7.93
CA ASP A 165 -1.05 -13.38 8.43
C ASP A 165 -0.61 -14.66 9.14
N ARG A 166 -1.53 -15.24 9.92
CA ARG A 166 -1.33 -16.48 10.68
C ARG A 166 -2.41 -17.49 10.32
N SER A 167 -2.03 -18.76 10.24
CA SER A 167 -3.01 -19.83 10.14
C SER A 167 -3.86 -19.87 11.40
N ARG A 168 -5.05 -20.45 11.23
CA ARG A 168 -6.05 -20.72 12.27
C ARG A 168 -5.46 -21.20 13.61
N ASP A 169 -4.54 -22.16 13.54
CA ASP A 169 -3.87 -22.82 14.68
C ASP A 169 -2.53 -22.18 15.06
N GLY A 170 -2.11 -21.13 14.37
CA GLY A 170 -0.83 -20.44 14.55
C GLY A 170 0.40 -21.23 14.11
N THR A 171 0.24 -22.44 13.54
CA THR A 171 1.37 -23.28 13.11
C THR A 171 2.03 -22.77 11.85
N ARG A 172 1.38 -21.88 11.10
CA ARG A 172 1.93 -21.27 9.88
C ARG A 172 1.78 -19.76 9.92
N CYS A 173 2.81 -19.04 9.49
CA CYS A 173 2.81 -17.58 9.42
C CYS A 173 3.35 -17.10 8.08
N ILE A 174 2.60 -16.23 7.38
CA ILE A 174 3.10 -15.57 6.18
C ILE A 174 3.93 -14.38 6.63
N VAL A 175 5.15 -14.27 6.12
CA VAL A 175 6.10 -13.20 6.40
C VAL A 175 6.48 -12.52 5.09
N ARG A 176 6.29 -11.21 5.04
CA ARG A 176 6.77 -10.35 3.97
C ARG A 176 8.16 -9.84 4.33
N VAL A 177 9.13 -10.18 3.51
CA VAL A 177 10.45 -9.52 3.53
C VAL A 177 10.38 -8.34 2.59
N SER A 178 10.63 -7.15 3.13
CA SER A 178 10.55 -5.90 2.39
C SER A 178 11.76 -5.01 2.66
N ARG A 179 11.93 -3.97 1.86
CA ARG A 179 12.90 -2.91 2.15
C ARG A 179 12.32 -1.54 1.85
N SER A 180 12.75 -0.56 2.64
CA SER A 180 12.53 0.84 2.35
C SER A 180 13.66 1.39 1.47
N ARG A 181 13.30 2.13 0.42
CA ARG A 181 14.26 2.84 -0.43
C ARG A 181 14.42 4.29 0.07
N SER A 182 15.67 4.78 0.18
CA SER A 182 15.92 6.16 0.62
C SER A 182 15.97 7.18 -0.54
N SER A 183 15.59 8.42 -0.20
CA SER A 183 15.57 9.69 -0.97
C SER A 183 14.71 9.74 -2.25
N GLY A 184 13.47 10.22 -2.10
CA GLY A 184 12.69 10.84 -3.19
C GLY A 184 11.56 10.01 -3.79
N ILE A 185 11.54 8.70 -3.56
CA ILE A 185 10.46 7.80 -3.98
C ILE A 185 9.77 7.24 -2.72
N SER A 186 8.46 7.44 -2.63
CA SER A 186 7.63 6.87 -1.56
C SER A 186 7.27 5.44 -1.92
N GLY A 187 7.70 4.44 -1.14
CA GLY A 187 7.33 3.03 -1.34
C GLY A 187 8.20 2.03 -0.58
N ALA A 188 7.60 0.90 -0.19
CA ALA A 188 8.30 -0.26 0.34
C ALA A 188 8.28 -1.39 -0.70
N GLU A 189 9.46 -1.88 -1.08
CA GLU A 189 9.63 -2.96 -2.06
C GLU A 189 9.41 -4.32 -1.38
N THR A 190 8.60 -5.20 -1.95
CA THR A 190 8.51 -6.61 -1.52
C THR A 190 9.64 -7.42 -2.16
N LEU A 191 10.52 -7.98 -1.33
CA LEU A 191 11.65 -8.80 -1.77
C LEU A 191 11.32 -10.29 -1.80
N ALA A 192 10.51 -10.75 -0.85
CA ALA A 192 10.03 -12.13 -0.79
C ALA A 192 8.77 -12.23 0.09
N LEU A 193 7.96 -13.25 -0.19
CA LEU A 193 6.91 -13.75 0.70
C LEU A 193 7.30 -15.17 1.13
N ILE A 194 7.40 -15.39 2.43
CA ILE A 194 7.88 -16.63 3.04
C ILE A 194 6.82 -17.13 4.01
N GLU A 195 6.47 -18.41 3.95
CA GLU A 195 5.69 -19.08 4.99
C GLU A 195 6.64 -19.73 6.00
N VAL A 196 6.52 -19.36 7.26
CA VAL A 196 7.16 -20.06 8.39
C VAL A 196 6.19 -21.14 8.84
N GLN A 197 6.62 -22.40 8.81
CA GLN A 197 5.84 -23.55 9.28
C GLN A 197 6.44 -24.07 10.58
N VAL A 198 5.61 -24.36 11.57
CA VAL A 198 6.00 -24.83 12.90
C VAL A 198 5.29 -26.15 13.19
N SER A 199 6.02 -27.12 13.72
CA SER A 199 5.53 -28.46 14.05
C SER A 199 6.25 -29.00 15.31
N GLY A 200 6.01 -30.27 15.65
CA GLY A 200 6.54 -30.89 16.85
C GLY A 200 5.72 -30.55 18.10
N GLU A 201 6.39 -30.36 19.23
CA GLU A 201 5.78 -30.00 20.51
C GLU A 201 6.19 -28.58 20.92
N ILE A 202 5.39 -27.88 21.74
CA ILE A 202 5.74 -26.51 22.14
C ILE A 202 7.11 -26.46 22.85
N ALA A 203 7.48 -27.52 23.60
CA ALA A 203 8.76 -27.63 24.33
C ALA A 203 9.93 -28.15 23.47
N ALA A 204 9.65 -28.61 22.25
CA ALA A 204 10.64 -29.11 21.29
C ALA A 204 10.11 -28.82 19.88
N ASN A 205 10.03 -27.54 19.54
CA ASN A 205 9.47 -27.13 18.25
C ASN A 205 10.43 -27.46 17.10
N GLU A 206 9.84 -27.83 15.98
CA GLU A 206 10.52 -27.89 14.69
C GLU A 206 9.95 -26.77 13.81
N ALA A 207 10.79 -26.14 13.00
CA ALA A 207 10.33 -25.09 12.09
C ALA A 207 10.97 -25.21 10.70
N ALA A 208 10.27 -24.72 9.69
CA ALA A 208 10.71 -24.71 8.30
C ALA A 208 10.33 -23.39 7.60
N LEU A 209 11.09 -23.02 6.58
CA LEU A 209 10.81 -21.88 5.70
C LEU A 209 10.36 -22.39 4.33
N VAL A 210 9.24 -21.89 3.83
CA VAL A 210 8.75 -22.15 2.48
C VAL A 210 8.65 -20.84 1.72
N LEU A 211 9.32 -20.74 0.57
CA LEU A 211 9.24 -19.55 -0.28
C LEU A 211 7.92 -19.58 -1.06
N LEU A 212 7.03 -18.61 -0.80
CA LEU A 212 5.76 -18.46 -1.51
C LEU A 212 5.93 -17.63 -2.79
N ALA A 213 6.71 -16.55 -2.72
CA ALA A 213 7.07 -15.71 -3.86
C ALA A 213 8.47 -15.12 -3.64
N GLY A 214 9.30 -15.11 -4.68
CA GLY A 214 10.69 -14.65 -4.64
C GLY A 214 10.94 -13.43 -5.53
N GLY A 215 12.16 -12.91 -5.48
CA GLY A 215 12.52 -11.58 -6.00
C GLY A 215 12.14 -11.31 -7.46
N THR A 216 12.18 -12.30 -8.35
CA THR A 216 11.72 -12.11 -9.75
C THR A 216 10.22 -11.84 -9.85
N THR A 217 9.42 -12.50 -9.01
CA THR A 217 7.96 -12.34 -8.98
C THR A 217 7.52 -11.15 -8.12
N THR A 218 8.24 -10.82 -7.05
CA THR A 218 7.79 -9.77 -6.11
C THR A 218 8.28 -8.37 -6.46
N ARG A 219 9.42 -8.24 -7.14
CA ARG A 219 9.95 -6.93 -7.59
C ARG A 219 9.31 -6.43 -8.87
N GLY A 220 8.66 -7.34 -9.58
CA GLY A 220 7.89 -7.10 -10.79
C GLY A 220 8.71 -7.15 -12.06
N VAL A 221 8.01 -7.39 -13.18
CA VAL A 221 8.59 -7.44 -14.53
C VAL A 221 7.93 -6.37 -15.38
N VAL A 222 8.71 -5.46 -15.96
CA VAL A 222 8.22 -4.47 -16.92
C VAL A 222 8.23 -5.07 -18.31
N THR A 223 7.12 -4.91 -19.03
CA THR A 223 6.98 -5.26 -20.42
C THR A 223 6.50 -4.04 -21.20
N VAL A 224 7.23 -3.67 -22.25
CA VAL A 224 6.81 -2.63 -23.19
C VAL A 224 6.13 -3.30 -24.38
N THR A 225 4.88 -2.94 -24.65
CA THR A 225 4.09 -3.48 -25.77
C THR A 225 4.16 -2.56 -26.98
N THR A 226 4.26 -1.25 -26.76
CA THR A 226 4.45 -0.25 -27.83
C THR A 226 5.51 0.75 -27.39
N GLU A 227 6.60 0.82 -28.15
CA GLU A 227 7.63 1.85 -28.03
C GLU A 227 7.23 3.10 -28.83
N PRO A 228 7.47 4.32 -28.31
CA PRO A 228 7.25 5.53 -29.07
C PRO A 228 8.20 5.58 -30.27
N PRO A 229 7.75 6.11 -31.43
CA PRO A 229 8.63 6.27 -32.58
C PRO A 229 9.80 7.19 -32.22
N PRO A 230 10.99 6.98 -32.83
CA PRO A 230 12.13 7.84 -32.57
C PRO A 230 11.77 9.30 -32.91
N PRO A 231 12.21 10.28 -32.10
CA PRO A 231 11.90 11.67 -32.37
C PRO A 231 12.41 12.08 -33.76
N PRO A 232 11.62 12.84 -34.55
CA PRO A 232 12.05 13.28 -35.87
C PRO A 232 13.34 14.09 -35.76
N THR A 233 14.20 13.93 -36.77
CA THR A 233 15.47 14.64 -36.91
C THR A 233 15.21 16.06 -37.41
N GLY A 234 14.65 16.90 -36.54
CA GLY A 234 14.38 18.31 -36.84
C GLY A 234 13.35 18.91 -35.91
N ASN A 235 13.61 20.12 -35.44
CA ASN A 235 12.61 20.93 -34.74
C ASN A 235 11.96 21.86 -35.75
N ILE A 236 10.64 22.04 -35.66
CA ILE A 236 9.93 23.11 -36.35
C ILE A 236 9.94 24.33 -35.43
N THR A 237 10.32 25.48 -35.97
CA THR A 237 10.45 26.72 -35.21
C THR A 237 9.23 27.62 -35.43
N ILE A 238 8.65 28.13 -34.35
CA ILE A 238 7.56 29.10 -34.32
C ILE A 238 8.09 30.38 -33.64
N GLY A 239 8.44 31.42 -34.40
CA GLY A 239 9.12 32.59 -33.83
C GLY A 239 10.44 32.18 -33.15
N SER A 240 10.54 32.31 -31.83
CA SER A 240 11.68 31.83 -31.01
C SER A 240 11.47 30.43 -30.42
N SER A 241 10.26 29.86 -30.53
CA SER A 241 9.88 28.55 -29.98
C SER A 241 10.24 27.40 -30.92
N SER A 242 10.43 26.19 -30.39
CA SER A 242 10.74 25.00 -31.19
C SER A 242 9.92 23.79 -30.73
N ALA A 243 9.39 23.04 -31.69
CA ALA A 243 8.51 21.90 -31.45
C ALA A 243 8.89 20.70 -32.34
N LYS A 244 8.68 19.49 -31.82
CA LYS A 244 8.69 18.28 -32.64
C LYS A 244 7.23 17.93 -32.96
N VAL A 245 6.85 17.98 -34.23
CA VAL A 245 5.50 17.61 -34.69
C VAL A 245 5.43 16.10 -34.89
N GLY A 246 4.35 15.50 -34.42
CA GLY A 246 4.15 14.06 -34.51
C GLY A 246 3.21 13.53 -33.45
N THR A 247 3.06 12.20 -33.47
CA THR A 247 2.31 11.44 -32.48
C THR A 247 3.25 10.41 -31.86
N TRP A 248 3.31 10.39 -30.54
CA TRP A 248 4.05 9.39 -29.77
C TRP A 248 3.08 8.64 -28.89
N ILE A 249 3.17 7.32 -28.93
CA ILE A 249 2.35 6.43 -28.12
C ILE A 249 3.32 5.50 -27.42
N THR A 250 3.15 5.35 -26.12
CA THR A 250 3.79 4.28 -25.36
C THR A 250 2.74 3.48 -24.62
N ASP A 251 2.96 2.17 -24.61
CA ASP A 251 2.12 1.21 -23.90
C ASP A 251 3.05 0.24 -23.17
N SER A 252 2.89 0.15 -21.86
CA SER A 252 3.74 -0.67 -20.99
C SER A 252 2.93 -1.22 -19.83
N HIS A 253 3.28 -2.42 -19.37
CA HIS A 253 2.69 -3.02 -18.17
C HIS A 253 3.76 -3.56 -17.23
N MET A 254 3.38 -3.70 -15.97
CA MET A 254 4.18 -4.37 -14.94
C MET A 254 3.30 -5.27 -14.10
N ASP A 255 3.82 -6.45 -13.77
CA ASP A 255 3.18 -7.44 -12.90
C ASP A 255 4.12 -7.80 -11.75
N ALA A 256 3.60 -7.80 -10.51
CA ALA A 256 4.35 -8.18 -9.31
C ALA A 256 3.45 -8.90 -8.27
N VAL A 257 4.04 -9.72 -7.40
CA VAL A 257 3.37 -10.26 -6.20
C VAL A 257 3.79 -9.45 -4.98
N VAL A 258 2.85 -8.76 -4.35
CA VAL A 258 3.17 -7.70 -3.39
C VAL A 258 2.76 -7.99 -1.94
N TRP A 259 1.78 -8.87 -1.76
CA TRP A 259 1.15 -9.18 -0.48
C TRP A 259 0.59 -10.60 -0.45
N ALA A 260 0.13 -11.06 0.71
CA ALA A 260 -0.56 -12.34 0.87
C ALA A 260 -1.32 -12.43 2.20
N TRP A 261 -2.28 -13.35 2.26
CA TRP A 261 -3.01 -13.77 3.47
C TRP A 261 -3.46 -15.23 3.33
N TYR A 262 -4.00 -15.84 4.38
CA TYR A 262 -4.59 -17.16 4.29
C TYR A 262 -6.03 -17.10 3.78
N LYS A 263 -6.39 -18.07 2.96
CA LYS A 263 -7.78 -18.37 2.59
C LYS A 263 -8.48 -19.10 3.74
N PRO A 264 -9.83 -19.18 3.72
CA PRO A 264 -10.58 -19.96 4.71
C PRO A 264 -10.17 -21.45 4.80
N ASP A 265 -9.61 -22.02 3.73
CA ASP A 265 -9.10 -23.40 3.70
C ASP A 265 -7.67 -23.53 4.28
N GLY A 266 -7.07 -22.42 4.70
CA GLY A 266 -5.72 -22.36 5.27
C GLY A 266 -4.60 -22.42 4.22
N THR A 267 -4.88 -22.33 2.93
CA THR A 267 -3.85 -22.14 1.89
C THR A 267 -3.53 -20.65 1.69
N PRO A 268 -2.29 -20.26 1.34
CA PRO A 268 -1.98 -18.87 1.03
C PRO A 268 -2.71 -18.37 -0.24
N ASP A 269 -3.23 -17.15 -0.17
CA ASP A 269 -3.63 -16.35 -1.35
C ASP A 269 -2.57 -15.30 -1.62
N LEU A 270 -2.01 -15.29 -2.83
CA LEU A 270 -0.98 -14.34 -3.23
C LEU A 270 -1.62 -13.16 -3.97
N ILE A 271 -1.27 -11.94 -3.55
CA ILE A 271 -1.85 -10.73 -4.10
C ILE A 271 -0.96 -10.20 -5.21
N SER A 272 -1.50 -10.23 -6.41
CA SER A 272 -0.85 -9.69 -7.61
C SER A 272 -1.17 -8.20 -7.73
N TYR A 273 -0.16 -7.41 -8.06
CA TYR A 273 -0.25 -5.99 -8.37
C TYR A 273 0.15 -5.79 -9.81
N GLN A 274 -0.75 -5.19 -10.58
CA GLN A 274 -0.55 -4.91 -11.99
C GLN A 274 -0.67 -3.41 -12.21
N VAL A 275 0.20 -2.86 -13.05
CA VAL A 275 0.07 -1.48 -13.53
C VAL A 275 0.18 -1.48 -15.03
N HIS A 276 -0.87 -0.98 -15.69
CA HIS A 276 -0.86 -0.66 -17.10
C HIS A 276 -0.69 0.84 -17.29
N VAL A 277 0.25 1.22 -18.13
CA VAL A 277 0.68 2.58 -18.41
C VAL A 277 0.48 2.83 -19.90
N TYR A 278 -0.43 3.74 -20.23
CA TYR A 278 -0.69 4.16 -21.60
C TYR A 278 -0.52 5.67 -21.70
N ALA A 279 0.37 6.13 -22.59
CA ALA A 279 0.59 7.54 -22.81
C ALA A 279 0.48 7.88 -24.29
N THR A 280 -0.16 9.00 -24.58
CA THR A 280 -0.22 9.59 -25.91
C THR A 280 0.25 11.03 -25.86
N GLN A 281 1.07 11.40 -26.82
CA GLN A 281 1.42 12.77 -27.08
C GLN A 281 1.15 13.09 -28.53
N VAL A 282 0.45 14.20 -28.76
CA VAL A 282 0.18 14.71 -30.11
C VAL A 282 0.62 16.17 -30.15
N THR A 283 1.61 16.45 -30.98
CA THR A 283 2.03 17.82 -31.27
C THR A 283 1.60 18.18 -32.69
N THR A 284 0.82 19.24 -32.86
CA THR A 284 0.38 19.73 -34.17
C THR A 284 0.80 21.18 -34.40
N LEU A 285 0.93 21.54 -35.68
CA LEU A 285 1.19 22.90 -36.11
C LEU A 285 0.23 23.24 -37.26
N THR A 286 -0.39 24.41 -37.18
CA THR A 286 -1.28 24.94 -38.21
C THR A 286 -0.99 26.43 -38.46
N GLY A 287 -1.26 26.91 -39.67
CA GLY A 287 -1.03 28.30 -40.06
C GLY A 287 0.03 28.48 -41.15
N ASP A 288 0.25 29.74 -41.54
CA ASP A 288 1.24 30.15 -42.54
C ASP A 288 2.46 30.80 -41.89
N ALA A 289 3.41 31.33 -42.67
CA ALA A 289 4.60 31.98 -42.12
C ALA A 289 4.29 33.25 -41.30
N ALA A 290 3.10 33.84 -41.46
CA ALA A 290 2.70 35.11 -40.84
C ALA A 290 1.86 34.90 -39.56
N SER A 291 1.18 33.77 -39.42
CA SER A 291 0.40 33.39 -38.24
C SER A 291 0.47 31.87 -38.04
N GLN A 292 1.07 31.45 -36.94
CA GLN A 292 1.25 30.04 -36.59
C GLN A 292 0.61 29.73 -35.25
N THR A 293 -0.15 28.64 -35.20
CA THR A 293 -0.70 28.08 -33.98
C THR A 293 -0.15 26.67 -33.80
N GLY A 294 0.55 26.46 -32.70
CA GLY A 294 1.01 25.15 -32.25
C GLY A 294 0.10 24.64 -31.13
N SER A 295 -0.20 23.35 -31.15
CA SER A 295 -0.83 22.67 -30.02
C SER A 295 -0.05 21.43 -29.62
N LEU A 296 -0.01 21.17 -28.33
CA LEU A 296 0.48 19.95 -27.72
C LEU A 296 -0.63 19.40 -26.84
N ASN A 297 -1.00 18.16 -27.10
CA ASN A 297 -1.89 17.39 -26.27
C ASN A 297 -1.09 16.23 -25.67
N LEU A 298 -0.99 16.22 -24.34
CA LEU A 298 -0.42 15.14 -23.56
C LEU A 298 -1.57 14.47 -22.82
N GLN A 299 -1.72 13.17 -23.03
CA GLN A 299 -2.66 12.36 -22.27
C GLN A 299 -1.94 11.13 -21.76
N LEU A 300 -2.33 10.75 -20.55
CA LEU A 300 -1.64 9.77 -19.79
C LEU A 300 -2.64 9.03 -18.90
N SER A 301 -2.72 7.72 -19.07
CA SER A 301 -3.65 6.88 -18.34
C SER A 301 -2.88 5.74 -17.66
N GLN A 302 -3.21 5.52 -16.40
CA GLN A 302 -2.80 4.34 -15.65
C GLN A 302 -4.02 3.57 -15.24
N LYS A 303 -3.87 2.25 -15.29
CA LYS A 303 -4.76 1.35 -14.61
C LYS A 303 -3.93 0.51 -13.65
N ARG A 304 -4.23 0.62 -12.36
CA ARG A 304 -3.60 -0.18 -11.31
C ARG A 304 -4.62 -1.21 -10.84
N THR A 305 -4.18 -2.44 -10.63
CA THR A 305 -5.07 -3.52 -10.20
C THR A 305 -4.38 -4.39 -9.17
N LEU A 306 -5.03 -4.56 -8.02
CA LEU A 306 -4.72 -5.60 -7.05
C LEU A 306 -5.65 -6.79 -7.30
N THR A 307 -5.11 -7.99 -7.40
CA THR A 307 -5.89 -9.21 -7.65
C THR A 307 -5.55 -10.31 -6.66
N SER A 308 -6.57 -10.97 -6.14
CA SER A 308 -6.49 -12.20 -5.33
C SER A 308 -7.37 -13.29 -5.94
N SER A 309 -7.38 -14.48 -5.34
CA SER A 309 -8.32 -15.53 -5.75
C SER A 309 -9.79 -15.19 -5.48
N LEU A 310 -10.06 -14.16 -4.66
CA LEU A 310 -11.40 -13.78 -4.20
C LEU A 310 -11.95 -12.53 -4.91
N GLY A 311 -11.12 -11.83 -5.69
CA GLY A 311 -11.55 -10.68 -6.47
C GLY A 311 -10.40 -9.76 -6.86
N SER A 312 -10.76 -8.58 -7.37
CA SER A 312 -9.81 -7.55 -7.78
C SER A 312 -10.29 -6.17 -7.37
N ALA A 313 -9.38 -5.34 -6.85
CA ALA A 313 -9.58 -3.90 -6.66
C ALA A 313 -8.82 -3.16 -7.75
N THR A 314 -9.44 -2.14 -8.34
CA THR A 314 -8.88 -1.40 -9.49
C THR A 314 -8.90 0.09 -9.21
N THR A 315 -7.88 0.78 -9.71
CA THR A 315 -7.79 2.24 -9.69
C THR A 315 -7.35 2.72 -11.07
N ASP A 316 -8.12 3.61 -11.67
CA ASP A 316 -7.75 4.30 -12.89
C ASP A 316 -7.23 5.70 -12.54
N VAL A 317 -6.11 6.11 -13.12
CA VAL A 317 -5.56 7.46 -12.96
C VAL A 317 -5.37 8.04 -14.35
N THR A 318 -6.10 9.10 -14.67
CA THR A 318 -5.95 9.78 -15.96
C THR A 318 -5.51 11.21 -15.72
N SER A 319 -4.41 11.61 -16.35
CA SER A 319 -3.98 13.01 -16.42
C SER A 319 -3.89 13.47 -17.87
N SER A 320 -4.25 14.73 -18.08
CA SER A 320 -4.15 15.36 -19.39
C SER A 320 -3.62 16.78 -19.25
N GLU A 321 -2.77 17.18 -20.20
CA GLU A 321 -2.33 18.55 -20.38
C GLU A 321 -2.52 18.93 -21.84
N VAL A 322 -3.22 20.03 -22.06
CA VAL A 322 -3.38 20.64 -23.38
C VAL A 322 -2.70 22.00 -23.34
N VAL A 323 -1.61 22.13 -24.10
CA VAL A 323 -0.91 23.39 -24.30
C VAL A 323 -1.21 23.91 -25.69
N THR A 324 -1.78 25.10 -25.77
CA THR A 324 -1.99 25.82 -27.02
C THR A 324 -1.11 27.07 -27.02
N ALA A 325 -0.29 27.21 -28.05
CA ALA A 325 0.59 28.36 -28.24
C ALA A 325 0.25 29.04 -29.57
N THR A 326 -0.09 30.32 -29.52
CA THR A 326 -0.43 31.11 -30.72
C THR A 326 0.61 32.21 -30.90
N ALA A 327 1.22 32.23 -32.09
CA ALA A 327 2.19 33.24 -32.50
C ALA A 327 1.66 34.03 -33.70
N VAL A 328 1.79 35.34 -33.63
CA VAL A 328 1.64 36.24 -34.78
C VAL A 328 3.04 36.70 -35.18
N SER A 329 3.35 36.70 -36.47
CA SER A 329 4.70 37.06 -36.96
C SER A 329 5.17 38.38 -36.36
N ALA A 330 6.25 38.30 -35.55
CA ALA A 330 6.88 39.39 -34.79
C ALA A 330 6.16 39.91 -33.52
N GLY A 331 5.11 39.23 -33.03
CA GLY A 331 4.40 39.56 -31.78
C GLY A 331 4.75 38.67 -30.58
N PRO A 332 4.26 39.02 -29.37
CA PRO A 332 4.35 38.15 -28.19
C PRO A 332 3.61 36.82 -28.42
N LEU A 333 4.03 35.79 -27.68
CA LEU A 333 3.43 34.46 -27.72
C LEU A 333 2.35 34.34 -26.64
N ASP A 334 1.14 33.99 -27.06
CA ASP A 334 0.04 33.69 -26.15
C ASP A 334 -0.02 32.18 -25.91
N ILE A 335 0.08 31.80 -24.63
CA ILE A 335 0.14 30.40 -24.22
C ILE A 335 -1.02 30.14 -23.28
N THR A 336 -1.82 29.14 -23.59
CA THR A 336 -2.82 28.59 -22.67
C THR A 336 -2.47 27.14 -22.39
N SER A 337 -2.25 26.81 -21.13
CA SER A 337 -2.14 25.42 -20.67
C SER A 337 -3.34 25.08 -19.79
N THR A 338 -4.02 23.99 -20.13
CA THR A 338 -5.09 23.40 -19.33
C THR A 338 -4.63 22.02 -18.86
N ILE A 339 -4.63 21.82 -17.55
CA ILE A 339 -4.23 20.56 -16.90
C ILE A 339 -5.43 20.02 -16.14
N SER A 340 -5.70 18.73 -16.31
CA SER A 340 -6.70 18.02 -15.51
C SER A 340 -6.17 16.66 -15.06
N MET A 341 -6.64 16.21 -13.91
CA MET A 341 -6.34 14.88 -13.38
C MET A 341 -7.56 14.30 -12.69
N HIS A 342 -7.80 13.02 -12.97
CA HIS A 342 -8.85 12.22 -12.37
C HIS A 342 -8.25 10.96 -11.74
N VAL A 343 -8.75 10.59 -10.57
CA VAL A 343 -8.53 9.29 -9.93
C VAL A 343 -9.89 8.60 -9.85
N ASP A 344 -10.04 7.53 -10.61
CA ASP A 344 -11.31 6.96 -11.04
C ASP A 344 -12.21 8.06 -11.61
N ASP A 345 -13.39 8.27 -11.04
CA ASP A 345 -14.35 9.30 -11.47
C ASP A 345 -14.19 10.65 -10.75
N LEU A 346 -13.21 10.79 -9.85
CA LEU A 346 -13.01 12.00 -9.05
C LEU A 346 -12.00 12.95 -9.70
N GLU A 347 -12.41 14.18 -10.01
CA GLU A 347 -11.50 15.26 -10.41
C GLU A 347 -10.68 15.73 -9.20
N VAL A 348 -9.37 15.51 -9.24
CA VAL A 348 -8.44 15.84 -8.14
C VAL A 348 -7.62 17.10 -8.43
N LEU A 349 -7.53 17.50 -9.70
CA LEU A 349 -6.87 18.71 -10.17
C LEU A 349 -7.56 19.23 -11.43
N SER A 350 -7.83 20.54 -11.44
CA SER A 350 -8.28 21.26 -12.64
C SER A 350 -7.67 22.65 -12.63
N MET A 351 -6.81 22.94 -13.59
CA MET A 351 -6.13 24.22 -13.69
C MET A 351 -6.07 24.69 -15.13
N THR A 352 -6.25 26.00 -15.33
CA THR A 352 -5.95 26.67 -16.59
C THR A 352 -5.08 27.88 -16.30
N SER A 353 -3.97 27.99 -17.03
CA SER A 353 -3.06 29.12 -16.95
C SER A 353 -2.89 29.75 -18.33
N THR A 354 -2.89 31.08 -18.37
CA THR A 354 -2.58 31.84 -19.58
C THR A 354 -1.36 32.69 -19.32
N GLN A 355 -0.36 32.61 -20.19
CA GLN A 355 0.86 33.39 -20.12
C GLN A 355 1.06 34.16 -21.42
N HIS A 356 1.41 35.43 -21.27
CA HIS A 356 1.88 36.27 -22.36
C HIS A 356 3.40 36.34 -22.25
N SER A 357 4.11 35.67 -23.16
CA SER A 357 5.57 35.54 -23.11
C SER A 357 6.23 36.25 -24.28
N SER A 358 7.31 36.97 -24.00
CA SER A 358 8.27 37.44 -25.01
C SER A 358 9.35 36.39 -25.33
N GLY A 359 9.32 35.24 -24.63
CA GLY A 359 10.30 34.16 -24.71
C GLY A 359 9.88 32.96 -25.58
N SER A 360 10.75 31.96 -25.65
CA SER A 360 10.55 30.73 -26.40
C SER A 360 9.89 29.63 -25.56
N ILE A 361 9.06 28.79 -26.20
CA ILE A 361 8.62 27.50 -25.64
C ILE A 361 9.45 26.38 -26.29
N GLY A 362 9.98 25.50 -25.45
CA GLY A 362 10.44 24.19 -25.88
C GLY A 362 9.30 23.17 -25.77
N MET A 363 8.65 22.84 -26.88
CA MET A 363 7.67 21.73 -26.97
C MET A 363 8.40 20.45 -27.38
N THR A 364 9.47 20.12 -26.64
CA THR A 364 10.45 19.10 -27.03
C THR A 364 10.40 17.83 -26.18
N GLY A 365 9.63 17.82 -25.08
CA GLY A 365 9.40 16.63 -24.28
C GLY A 365 8.66 15.56 -25.08
N TYR A 366 9.02 14.29 -24.92
CA TYR A 366 8.27 13.13 -25.40
C TYR A 366 8.15 12.12 -24.26
N TRP A 367 7.04 11.37 -24.21
CA TRP A 367 6.92 10.24 -23.31
C TRP A 367 7.86 9.12 -23.78
N GLU A 368 8.75 8.70 -22.91
CA GLU A 368 9.56 7.50 -23.09
C GLU A 368 8.80 6.29 -22.57
N ALA A 369 9.03 5.13 -23.20
CA ALA A 369 8.52 3.87 -22.66
C ALA A 369 9.14 3.55 -21.30
N LEU A 370 8.48 2.66 -20.56
CA LEU A 370 9.05 2.20 -19.31
C LEU A 370 10.34 1.42 -19.57
N ARG A 371 11.36 1.67 -18.74
CA ARG A 371 12.66 1.02 -18.87
C ARG A 371 12.61 -0.38 -18.29
N THR A 372 12.86 -1.38 -19.13
CA THR A 372 12.90 -2.79 -18.72
C THR A 372 14.17 -3.17 -17.97
N ASP A 373 15.19 -2.31 -17.98
CA ASP A 373 16.48 -2.51 -17.32
C ASP A 373 16.58 -1.86 -15.93
N ILE A 374 15.52 -1.18 -15.49
CA ILE A 374 15.42 -0.56 -14.16
C ILE A 374 14.42 -1.34 -13.31
N ASP A 375 14.72 -1.46 -12.02
CA ASP A 375 13.78 -1.96 -11.01
C ASP A 375 12.48 -1.13 -11.01
N PRO A 376 11.29 -1.74 -11.15
CA PRO A 376 10.00 -1.05 -11.06
C PRO A 376 9.88 -0.11 -9.86
N VAL A 377 10.45 -0.45 -8.71
CA VAL A 377 10.38 0.41 -7.51
C VAL A 377 11.21 1.68 -7.65
N GLU A 378 12.32 1.63 -8.41
CA GLU A 378 13.19 2.78 -8.66
C GLU A 378 12.68 3.64 -9.82
N GLN A 379 11.81 3.07 -10.66
CA GLN A 379 11.20 3.78 -11.76
C GLN A 379 10.05 4.67 -11.26
N ALA A 380 10.31 5.97 -11.23
CA ALA A 380 9.29 6.96 -10.90
C ALA A 380 8.39 7.28 -12.10
N LEU A 381 7.09 7.33 -11.84
CA LEU A 381 6.08 7.89 -12.73
C LEU A 381 5.99 9.41 -12.49
N ARG A 382 6.29 10.20 -13.52
CA ARG A 382 6.35 11.68 -13.50
C ARG A 382 5.00 12.42 -13.58
N TRP A 383 3.91 11.83 -13.07
CA TRP A 383 2.60 11.99 -13.72
C TRP A 383 1.63 12.97 -13.04
N LEU A 384 2.03 13.58 -11.93
CA LEU A 384 1.12 14.38 -11.10
C LEU A 384 1.10 15.88 -11.43
N TYR A 385 1.99 16.28 -12.33
CA TYR A 385 2.03 17.63 -12.90
C TYR A 385 2.77 17.52 -14.24
N PRO A 386 2.11 17.10 -15.33
CA PRO A 386 2.68 17.28 -16.66
C PRO A 386 2.89 18.78 -16.82
N SER A 387 4.14 19.21 -16.66
CA SER A 387 4.55 20.57 -16.95
C SER A 387 5.68 20.48 -17.93
N THR A 388 5.47 21.10 -19.08
CA THR A 388 6.49 21.24 -20.12
C THR A 388 7.56 22.27 -19.76
N THR A 389 7.45 22.96 -18.63
CA THR A 389 8.46 23.96 -18.22
C THR A 389 9.61 23.29 -17.46
N PRO A 390 10.86 23.39 -17.94
CA PRO A 390 12.02 22.75 -17.32
C PRO A 390 12.27 23.13 -15.85
N ALA A 391 11.78 24.30 -15.42
CA ALA A 391 11.90 24.78 -14.04
C ALA A 391 10.94 24.08 -13.06
N ALA A 392 9.80 23.55 -13.54
CA ALA A 392 8.86 22.76 -12.73
C ALA A 392 9.26 21.27 -12.63
N GLN A 393 10.28 20.82 -13.36
CA GLN A 393 10.75 19.43 -13.40
C GLN A 393 11.68 19.05 -12.23
N VAL A 394 11.97 19.99 -11.32
CA VAL A 394 12.86 19.76 -10.18
C VAL A 394 12.10 19.00 -9.08
N TYR A 395 12.21 17.68 -9.09
CA TYR A 395 12.01 16.74 -7.96
C TYR A 395 10.64 16.60 -7.27
N VAL A 396 9.62 17.34 -7.69
CA VAL A 396 8.41 17.48 -6.88
C VAL A 396 7.31 16.49 -7.38
N GLY A 397 7.15 15.34 -6.70
CA GLY A 397 6.02 14.41 -6.89
C GLY A 397 6.25 13.07 -7.62
N ARG A 398 7.40 12.41 -7.44
CA ARG A 398 7.68 11.08 -8.04
C ARG A 398 7.06 9.94 -7.24
N GLN A 399 6.06 9.26 -7.79
CA GLN A 399 5.55 8.00 -7.25
C GLN A 399 6.22 6.81 -7.93
N SER A 400 6.59 5.78 -7.16
CA SER A 400 7.08 4.49 -7.67
C SER A 400 6.05 3.84 -8.59
N LEU A 401 6.48 3.04 -9.58
CA LEU A 401 5.59 2.16 -10.34
C LEU A 401 4.93 1.12 -9.42
N MET A 402 5.64 0.64 -8.40
CA MET A 402 5.08 -0.18 -7.32
C MET A 402 4.63 0.72 -6.17
N SER A 403 3.35 1.11 -6.16
CA SER A 403 2.79 2.00 -5.16
C SER A 403 1.52 1.42 -4.53
N PHE A 404 1.68 0.31 -3.84
CA PHE A 404 0.65 -0.28 -2.97
C PHE A 404 0.96 0.04 -1.50
N GLN A 405 -0.05 -0.04 -0.65
CA GLN A 405 0.11 0.15 0.78
C GLN A 405 -0.79 -0.83 1.55
N GLY A 406 -0.26 -1.43 2.61
CA GLY A 406 -1.07 -2.17 3.57
C GLY A 406 -1.72 -1.19 4.54
N LEU A 407 -3.06 -1.11 4.52
CA LEU A 407 -3.83 -0.40 5.54
C LEU A 407 -3.98 -1.26 6.82
N SER A 408 -3.96 -2.58 6.67
CA SER A 408 -3.79 -3.62 7.72
C SER A 408 -3.16 -4.88 7.11
N ASN A 409 -3.05 -5.98 7.87
CA ASN A 409 -2.69 -7.29 7.29
C ASN A 409 -3.60 -7.70 6.14
N ASN A 410 -4.88 -7.41 6.31
CA ASN A 410 -5.94 -7.97 5.49
C ASN A 410 -6.67 -6.87 4.69
N VAL A 411 -6.03 -5.70 4.55
CA VAL A 411 -6.52 -4.60 3.71
C VAL A 411 -5.31 -3.98 3.02
N VAL A 412 -5.27 -4.10 1.70
CA VAL A 412 -4.21 -3.54 0.85
C VAL A 412 -4.84 -2.66 -0.21
N ASP A 413 -4.26 -1.49 -0.45
CA ASP A 413 -4.75 -0.55 -1.43
C ASP A 413 -3.64 0.08 -2.26
N MET A 414 -4.02 1.05 -3.09
CA MET A 414 -3.15 1.72 -4.07
C MET A 414 -3.25 3.23 -3.88
N PRO A 415 -2.44 3.83 -3.00
CA PRO A 415 -2.47 5.27 -2.80
C PRO A 415 -2.02 6.02 -4.06
N VAL A 416 -2.61 7.18 -4.32
CA VAL A 416 -2.14 8.18 -5.29
C VAL A 416 -1.78 9.44 -4.50
N GLN A 417 -0.51 9.85 -4.51
CA GLN A 417 -0.02 10.95 -3.68
C GLN A 417 0.39 12.14 -4.54
N TYR A 418 -0.30 13.29 -4.44
CA TYR A 418 0.05 14.51 -5.16
C TYR A 418 0.26 15.69 -4.23
N LEU A 419 0.74 16.80 -4.78
CA LEU A 419 1.11 17.98 -4.02
C LEU A 419 0.09 19.08 -4.23
N ASP A 420 -0.37 19.68 -3.14
CA ASP A 420 -1.35 20.75 -3.18
C ASP A 420 -0.80 22.01 -3.86
N ASN A 421 0.49 22.29 -3.66
CA ASN A 421 1.18 23.39 -4.33
C ASN A 421 2.68 23.09 -4.49
N PRO A 422 3.15 22.70 -5.69
CA PRO A 422 4.54 22.30 -5.93
C PRO A 422 5.55 23.45 -5.83
N ASP A 423 5.10 24.72 -5.84
CA ASP A 423 5.97 25.90 -5.77
C ASP A 423 6.38 26.25 -4.33
N LEU A 424 5.82 25.56 -3.33
CA LEU A 424 6.18 25.75 -1.92
C LEU A 424 7.44 24.96 -1.56
N VAL A 425 8.25 25.51 -0.65
CA VAL A 425 9.47 24.86 -0.12
C VAL A 425 9.16 23.60 0.69
N ASN A 426 7.95 23.48 1.23
CA ASN A 426 7.42 22.30 1.92
C ASN A 426 5.96 22.07 1.49
N PRO A 427 5.75 21.52 0.29
CA PRO A 427 4.42 21.38 -0.26
C PRO A 427 3.64 20.31 0.52
N THR A 428 2.41 20.65 0.89
CA THR A 428 1.48 19.71 1.50
C THR A 428 1.06 18.68 0.46
N ARG A 429 0.85 17.43 0.89
CA ARG A 429 0.45 16.33 0.01
C ARG A 429 -1.01 16.01 0.24
N LEU A 430 -1.76 15.86 -0.85
CA LEU A 430 -3.04 15.17 -0.84
C LEU A 430 -2.81 13.73 -1.26
N VAL A 431 -3.29 12.80 -0.44
CA VAL A 431 -3.26 11.37 -0.72
C VAL A 431 -4.67 10.89 -0.97
N VAL A 432 -4.86 10.23 -2.10
CA VAL A 432 -6.13 9.60 -2.49
C VAL A 432 -5.95 8.10 -2.36
N HIS A 433 -6.78 7.47 -1.53
CA HIS A 433 -6.89 6.04 -1.42
C HIS A 433 -8.12 5.58 -2.20
N SER A 434 -7.92 4.68 -3.16
CA SER A 434 -8.96 4.11 -4.01
C SER A 434 -9.64 2.91 -3.34
N ASP A 435 -10.33 2.10 -4.15
CA ASP A 435 -10.77 0.75 -3.75
C ASP A 435 -9.61 -0.06 -3.14
N ALA A 436 -9.94 -0.82 -2.10
CA ALA A 436 -8.99 -1.68 -1.38
C ALA A 436 -9.33 -3.16 -1.60
N LEU A 437 -8.32 -4.03 -1.53
CA LEU A 437 -8.49 -5.48 -1.62
C LEU A 437 -8.36 -6.12 -0.24
N THR A 438 -9.23 -7.09 0.05
CA THR A 438 -9.31 -7.80 1.33
C THR A 438 -9.53 -9.31 1.11
N PRO A 439 -9.41 -10.14 2.16
CA PRO A 439 -9.82 -11.54 2.10
C PRO A 439 -11.32 -11.74 1.85
N GLY A 440 -12.15 -10.69 1.92
CA GLY A 440 -13.56 -10.74 1.53
C GLY A 440 -13.84 -10.35 0.08
N GLY A 441 -12.83 -9.91 -0.67
CA GLY A 441 -12.96 -9.28 -1.99
C GLY A 441 -12.61 -7.79 -1.97
N ALA A 442 -13.08 -7.04 -2.96
CA ALA A 442 -12.84 -5.61 -3.07
C ALA A 442 -13.78 -4.81 -2.13
N ASP A 443 -13.19 -3.93 -1.31
CA ASP A 443 -13.90 -2.91 -0.55
C ASP A 443 -13.91 -1.61 -1.36
N ILE A 444 -15.10 -1.25 -1.86
CA ILE A 444 -15.28 -0.14 -2.79
C ILE A 444 -15.43 1.18 -2.03
N GLY A 445 -14.84 2.24 -2.59
CA GLY A 445 -15.03 3.61 -2.15
C GLY A 445 -13.69 4.32 -2.04
N GLN A 446 -13.70 5.65 -2.12
CA GLN A 446 -12.48 6.44 -2.02
C GLN A 446 -12.45 7.23 -0.72
N PHE A 447 -11.25 7.55 -0.24
CA PHE A 447 -11.06 8.57 0.78
C PHE A 447 -9.76 9.35 0.52
N THR A 448 -9.73 10.60 0.98
CA THR A 448 -8.64 11.53 0.68
C THR A 448 -8.20 12.26 1.93
N TYR A 449 -6.90 12.51 2.10
CA TYR A 449 -6.40 13.30 3.24
C TYR A 449 -5.20 14.19 2.88
N HIS A 450 -5.08 15.32 3.58
CA HIS A 450 -3.96 16.25 3.43
C HIS A 450 -2.92 16.08 4.54
N THR A 451 -1.64 15.95 4.17
CA THR A 451 -0.53 15.81 5.16
C THR A 451 -0.26 17.09 5.96
N ALA A 452 -0.91 18.20 5.62
CA ALA A 452 -0.80 19.49 6.32
C ALA A 452 -1.55 19.53 7.65
N VAL A 453 -2.60 18.71 7.77
CA VAL A 453 -3.52 18.78 8.91
C VAL A 453 -2.88 18.07 10.10
N THR A 454 -2.96 18.69 11.28
CA THR A 454 -2.44 18.13 12.54
C THR A 454 -3.10 16.80 12.94
N THR A 455 -4.22 16.44 12.30
CA THR A 455 -4.71 15.07 12.20
C THR A 455 -3.74 14.28 11.32
N LYS A 456 -2.65 13.84 11.95
CA LYS A 456 -1.82 12.79 11.38
C LYS A 456 -2.76 11.61 11.13
N ALA A 457 -2.92 11.21 9.87
CA ALA A 457 -3.39 9.87 9.53
C ALA A 457 -2.65 8.93 10.49
N GLY A 458 -3.39 8.32 11.42
CA GLY A 458 -2.79 7.36 12.32
C GLY A 458 -2.18 6.31 11.42
N ASN A 459 -0.85 6.11 11.54
CA ASN A 459 -0.14 5.10 10.79
C ASN A 459 -1.01 3.83 10.73
N SER A 460 -1.52 3.51 9.54
CA SER A 460 -2.42 2.38 9.21
C SER A 460 -3.93 2.66 9.35
N ALA A 461 -4.51 3.10 8.22
CA ALA A 461 -5.87 3.63 8.11
C ALA A 461 -6.91 2.58 7.72
N GLY A 462 -6.78 1.32 8.13
CA GLY A 462 -7.85 0.33 7.92
C GLY A 462 -7.82 -0.84 8.90
N SER A 463 -8.98 -1.48 9.12
CA SER A 463 -9.17 -2.64 9.98
C SER A 463 -10.07 -3.64 9.28
N TYR A 464 -9.67 -4.90 9.29
CA TYR A 464 -10.47 -6.00 8.74
C TYR A 464 -10.99 -6.87 9.88
N ASN A 465 -12.25 -7.24 9.81
CA ASN A 465 -12.82 -8.22 10.72
C ASN A 465 -12.72 -9.61 10.08
N PRO A 466 -11.83 -10.50 10.54
CA PRO A 466 -11.70 -11.84 9.96
C PRO A 466 -12.90 -12.76 10.21
N ILE A 467 -13.80 -12.42 11.14
CA ILE A 467 -15.01 -13.20 11.44
C ILE A 467 -16.14 -12.84 10.48
N THR A 468 -16.32 -11.54 10.19
CA THR A 468 -17.46 -11.06 9.39
C THR A 468 -17.11 -10.54 8.01
N GLY A 469 -15.82 -10.41 7.71
CA GLY A 469 -15.35 -9.83 6.45
C GLY A 469 -15.53 -8.32 6.34
N GLN A 470 -15.94 -7.66 7.42
CA GLN A 470 -16.16 -6.21 7.42
C GLN A 470 -14.84 -5.45 7.37
N VAL A 471 -14.84 -4.38 6.59
CA VAL A 471 -13.70 -3.49 6.40
C VAL A 471 -14.08 -2.13 6.94
N LEU A 472 -13.16 -1.52 7.69
CA LEU A 472 -13.22 -0.12 8.04
C LEU A 472 -11.98 0.56 7.52
N ARG A 473 -12.16 1.67 6.81
CA ARG A 473 -11.05 2.54 6.39
C ARG A 473 -11.14 3.82 7.21
N ASN A 474 -10.18 4.00 8.10
CA ASN A 474 -10.15 5.05 9.12
C ASN A 474 -10.01 6.41 8.43
N GLN A 475 -11.03 7.26 8.58
CA GLN A 475 -11.05 8.62 8.07
C GLN A 475 -10.27 9.58 8.97
N ASP A 476 -9.99 10.78 8.47
CA ASP A 476 -9.11 11.83 9.04
C ASP A 476 -9.38 12.27 10.48
N THR A 477 -10.49 11.85 11.09
CA THR A 477 -10.95 12.35 12.39
C THR A 477 -10.91 11.32 13.53
N GLU A 478 -11.04 10.02 13.24
CA GLU A 478 -11.15 8.96 14.24
C GLU A 478 -10.48 7.67 13.76
N LEU A 479 -9.73 6.98 14.64
CA LEU A 479 -9.20 5.65 14.33
C LEU A 479 -10.16 4.59 14.84
N PHE A 480 -10.53 3.67 13.95
CA PHE A 480 -11.34 2.51 14.26
C PHE A 480 -10.53 1.22 14.26
N SER A 481 -10.92 0.30 15.12
CA SER A 481 -10.39 -1.06 15.21
C SER A 481 -11.50 -2.01 15.64
N TRP A 482 -11.41 -3.26 15.20
CA TRP A 482 -12.36 -4.32 15.59
C TRP A 482 -11.86 -5.08 16.82
N VAL A 483 -12.82 -5.58 17.60
CA VAL A 483 -12.63 -6.45 18.77
C VAL A 483 -13.35 -7.76 18.59
#